data_AF-A0A9D8ADI4-F1
#
_entry.id   AF-A0A9D8ADI4-F1
#
_cell.length_a   1.000
_cell.length_b   1.000
_cell.length_c   1.000
_cell.angle_alpha   90.00
_cell.angle_beta   90.00
_cell.angle_gamma   90.00
#
_symmetry.space_group_name_H-M   'P 1'
#
loop_
_entity.id
_entity.type
_entity.pdbx_description
1 polymer ?
#
loop_
_entity_poly.entity_id
_entity_poly.type
_entity_poly.pdbx_seq_one_letter_code
_entity_poly.pdbx_strand_id
1 'polypeptide(L)'
;MLKRGDSKIDLKEARAKMLSSLKNELQRSSFFSSFTASGKANKIKKEQIDLLKESRNKLEIKKARKLALKVKNKKKVQEKKAAKESREVVALELKKTSVKAQGKSVAEKKDTLVNSKPVTNLRDFLFGKEKLLDKKKNKLLMLKVHADAKILAEENKKASVLKRAEALRKLKESKAKSKKAKSNNFKIVWRGFIEKRKALKDARLKKKELLENERIKYLKAAKLYTKTLKKKSLIEKERKASARRSREQLRAEAKRRRQVKLSSAFSGLVNAFRGRKIGSIVNGQEKTQDGFMKQKLQYLLQENASKKAEAKKKAETAKGLLDLRKKSLIKKESGEKKEADQVASIEAEKMLKINDKELERKQLVSKKSFLHRVLSRDKVTDDAKKKVEAKNEIDKGAKAKAKEDMAGRKLREKELKKIKWMNPDILRANLVRGEVAIYINWKRNLMMLVVGVGVAVGTVAVSYRYLDVQEAQKQVVSEMLLEKIDQTNQKIEVANRNVDNILRFQKKMELVKGLLSEHIYWTNFFKFLENSISDDVYLSGFSGDVSGEYALNAKARSFNVLAEQIKSLRTNENVFMVSTTGGSVSGSEGGAVDLVDFSIDIEINPEVFKK
;
A
#
# COMPACT_ATOMS: atom_id res chain seq x y z
N MET A 1 -18.24 -19.18 -45.91
CA MET A 1 -18.11 -17.71 -45.97
C MET A 1 -18.97 -17.07 -44.89
N LEU A 2 -18.40 -16.46 -43.85
CA LEU A 2 -19.04 -15.40 -43.04
C LEU A 2 -17.92 -14.66 -42.29
N LYS A 3 -17.67 -13.43 -42.72
CA LYS A 3 -16.58 -12.55 -42.26
C LYS A 3 -16.84 -12.05 -40.84
N ARG A 4 -15.84 -12.14 -39.96
CA ARG A 4 -15.81 -11.42 -38.67
C ARG A 4 -15.58 -9.94 -38.95
N GLY A 5 -16.58 -9.11 -38.67
CA GLY A 5 -16.50 -7.65 -38.74
C GLY A 5 -15.96 -7.07 -37.43
N ASP A 6 -14.88 -6.30 -37.54
CA ASP A 6 -14.35 -5.45 -36.49
C ASP A 6 -15.36 -4.36 -36.11
N SER A 7 -15.88 -4.41 -34.88
CA SER A 7 -16.59 -3.28 -34.28
C SER A 7 -15.85 -2.81 -33.02
N LYS A 8 -14.84 -1.97 -33.23
CA LYS A 8 -14.32 -1.10 -32.17
C LYS A 8 -15.36 0.00 -31.93
N ILE A 9 -16.37 -0.30 -31.11
CA ILE A 9 -17.27 0.72 -30.58
C ILE A 9 -16.46 1.58 -29.62
N ASP A 10 -16.28 2.84 -30.00
CA ASP A 10 -15.42 3.78 -29.28
C ASP A 10 -16.03 4.09 -27.90
N LEU A 11 -15.40 3.55 -26.85
CA LEU A 11 -15.89 3.58 -25.47
C LEU A 11 -16.14 5.02 -24.94
N LYS A 12 -15.56 6.03 -25.61
CA LYS A 12 -15.80 7.45 -25.35
C LYS A 12 -17.20 7.89 -25.77
N GLU A 13 -17.70 7.41 -26.90
CA GLU A 13 -19.01 7.81 -27.43
C GLU A 13 -20.14 7.20 -26.60
N ALA A 14 -19.99 5.94 -26.19
CA ALA A 14 -20.91 5.28 -25.26
C ALA A 14 -21.00 6.02 -23.91
N ARG A 15 -19.86 6.51 -23.40
CA ARG A 15 -19.83 7.34 -22.18
C ARG A 15 -20.49 8.71 -22.37
N ALA A 16 -20.32 9.35 -23.52
CA ALA A 16 -20.94 10.64 -23.81
C ALA A 16 -22.48 10.53 -23.92
N LYS A 17 -22.99 9.46 -24.54
CA LYS A 17 -24.43 9.16 -24.60
C LYS A 17 -25.02 8.85 -23.22
N MET A 18 -24.29 8.12 -22.38
CA MET A 18 -24.76 7.83 -21.02
C MET A 18 -24.80 9.08 -20.12
N LEU A 19 -23.82 9.98 -20.24
CA LEU A 19 -23.77 11.22 -19.46
C LEU A 19 -24.82 12.25 -19.91
N SER A 20 -25.15 12.30 -21.20
CA SER A 20 -26.23 13.17 -21.69
C SER A 20 -27.62 12.66 -21.26
N SER A 21 -27.83 11.35 -21.24
CA SER A 21 -29.06 10.74 -20.70
C SER A 21 -29.27 11.06 -19.21
N LEU A 22 -28.23 10.92 -18.39
CA LEU A 22 -28.27 11.23 -16.95
C LEU A 22 -28.55 12.71 -16.67
N LYS A 23 -28.02 13.60 -17.52
CA LYS A 23 -28.24 15.04 -17.37
C LYS A 23 -29.69 15.43 -17.67
N ASN A 24 -30.31 14.78 -18.66
CA ASN A 24 -31.72 15.00 -19.01
C ASN A 24 -32.69 14.45 -17.94
N GLU A 25 -32.35 13.33 -17.29
CA GLU A 25 -33.14 12.80 -16.16
C GLU A 25 -33.05 13.68 -14.91
N LEU A 26 -31.87 14.23 -14.61
CA LEU A 26 -31.69 15.18 -13.49
C LEU A 26 -32.45 16.50 -13.71
N GLN A 27 -32.57 16.98 -14.95
CA GLN A 27 -33.39 18.15 -15.23
C GLN A 27 -34.89 17.85 -15.11
N ARG A 28 -35.35 16.65 -15.53
CA ARG A 28 -36.76 16.23 -15.37
C ARG A 28 -37.16 16.03 -13.91
N SER A 29 -36.27 15.52 -13.05
CA SER A 29 -36.58 15.33 -11.63
C SER A 29 -36.63 16.66 -10.85
N SER A 30 -35.87 17.67 -11.29
CA SER A 30 -35.92 19.02 -10.68
C SER A 30 -37.28 19.72 -10.89
N PHE A 31 -37.99 19.41 -11.98
CA PHE A 31 -39.27 20.02 -12.33
C PHE A 31 -40.47 19.47 -11.54
N PHE A 32 -40.36 18.26 -10.96
CA PHE A 32 -41.44 17.64 -10.19
C PHE A 32 -41.37 17.91 -8.67
N SER A 33 -40.33 18.60 -8.19
CA SER A 33 -40.09 18.77 -6.75
C SER A 33 -40.70 20.04 -6.12
N SER A 34 -41.48 20.81 -6.88
CA SER A 34 -42.11 22.05 -6.40
C SER A 34 -43.51 21.88 -5.79
N PHE A 35 -44.10 20.67 -5.74
CA PHE A 35 -45.52 20.52 -5.42
C PHE A 35 -45.91 19.80 -4.12
N THR A 36 -44.99 19.44 -3.21
CA THR A 36 -45.41 18.96 -1.87
C THR A 36 -44.54 19.51 -0.75
N ALA A 37 -45.11 20.48 -0.03
CA ALA A 37 -44.58 20.97 1.23
C ALA A 37 -44.73 19.87 2.30
N SER A 38 -43.61 19.23 2.68
CA SER A 38 -43.54 18.38 3.87
C SER A 38 -42.13 18.44 4.44
N GLY A 39 -42.00 18.85 5.70
CA GLY A 39 -40.72 19.06 6.40
C GLY A 39 -39.78 17.85 6.42
N LYS A 40 -40.27 16.63 6.10
CA LYS A 40 -39.43 15.44 5.93
C LYS A 40 -38.56 15.48 4.66
N ALA A 41 -39.03 16.12 3.58
CA ALA A 41 -38.26 16.26 2.35
C ALA A 41 -37.03 17.17 2.53
N ASN A 42 -37.13 18.20 3.38
CA ASN A 42 -36.00 19.09 3.67
C ASN A 42 -34.91 18.40 4.50
N LYS A 43 -35.27 17.48 5.39
CA LYS A 43 -34.28 16.70 6.17
C LYS A 43 -33.50 15.74 5.26
N ILE A 44 -34.18 15.03 4.36
CA ILE A 44 -33.55 14.14 3.38
C ILE A 44 -32.66 14.92 2.40
N LYS A 45 -33.11 16.10 1.93
CA LYS A 45 -32.28 16.98 1.09
C LYS A 45 -31.00 17.44 1.82
N LYS A 46 -31.08 17.77 3.10
CA LYS A 46 -29.91 18.17 3.90
C LYS A 46 -28.91 17.03 4.06
N GLU A 47 -29.37 15.83 4.39
CA GLU A 47 -28.52 14.63 4.50
C GLU A 47 -27.84 14.26 3.17
N GLN A 48 -28.56 14.38 2.03
CA GLN A 48 -27.97 14.17 0.71
C GLN A 48 -26.91 15.23 0.35
N ILE A 49 -27.13 16.49 0.71
CA ILE A 49 -26.15 17.57 0.49
C ILE A 49 -24.89 17.33 1.34
N ASP A 50 -25.04 16.86 2.57
CA ASP A 50 -23.90 16.61 3.46
C ASP A 50 -23.08 15.39 3.01
N LEU A 51 -23.73 14.32 2.52
CA LEU A 51 -23.05 13.18 1.87
C LEU A 51 -22.31 13.59 0.59
N LEU A 52 -22.89 14.50 -0.20
CA LEU A 52 -22.24 15.04 -1.39
C LEU A 52 -21.03 15.92 -1.04
N LYS A 53 -21.11 16.72 0.03
CA LYS A 53 -19.96 17.49 0.54
C LYS A 53 -18.84 16.57 1.03
N GLU A 54 -19.18 15.51 1.76
CA GLU A 54 -18.19 14.55 2.27
C GLU A 54 -17.49 13.79 1.14
N SER A 55 -18.23 13.35 0.12
CA SER A 55 -17.66 12.68 -1.05
C SER A 55 -16.76 13.61 -1.87
N ARG A 56 -17.12 14.90 -2.01
CA ARG A 56 -16.29 15.93 -2.65
C ARG A 56 -14.99 16.17 -1.86
N ASN A 57 -15.05 16.26 -0.53
CA ASN A 57 -13.86 16.38 0.32
C ASN A 57 -12.95 15.16 0.21
N LYS A 58 -13.50 13.94 0.20
CA LYS A 58 -12.73 12.69 -0.01
C LYS A 58 -12.04 12.68 -1.38
N LEU A 59 -12.68 13.21 -2.42
CA LEU A 59 -12.09 13.33 -3.76
C LEU A 59 -10.94 14.36 -3.78
N GLU A 60 -11.13 15.53 -3.17
CA GLU A 60 -10.10 16.57 -3.09
C GLU A 60 -8.86 16.10 -2.29
N ILE A 61 -9.07 15.39 -1.17
CA ILE A 61 -7.96 14.77 -0.41
C ILE A 61 -7.19 13.75 -1.27
N LYS A 62 -7.90 12.93 -2.07
CA LYS A 62 -7.24 12.00 -3.01
C LYS A 62 -6.44 12.72 -4.09
N LYS A 63 -6.96 13.82 -4.65
CA LYS A 63 -6.22 14.65 -5.63
C LYS A 63 -4.99 15.29 -5.00
N ALA A 64 -5.11 15.85 -3.80
CA ALA A 64 -4.01 16.46 -3.05
C ALA A 64 -2.91 15.43 -2.75
N ARG A 65 -3.26 14.23 -2.28
CA ARG A 65 -2.29 13.13 -2.06
C ARG A 65 -1.57 12.74 -3.35
N LYS A 66 -2.28 12.65 -4.48
CA LYS A 66 -1.69 12.31 -5.79
C LYS A 66 -0.73 13.40 -6.28
N LEU A 67 -1.05 14.68 -6.05
CA LEU A 67 -0.17 15.81 -6.37
C LEU A 67 1.08 15.82 -5.46
N ALA A 68 0.92 15.61 -4.16
CA ALA A 68 2.04 15.52 -3.23
C ALA A 68 3.02 14.38 -3.61
N LEU A 69 2.50 13.23 -4.05
CA LEU A 69 3.32 12.11 -4.52
C LEU A 69 4.08 12.44 -5.82
N LYS A 70 3.46 13.16 -6.75
CA LYS A 70 4.14 13.67 -7.96
C LYS A 70 5.26 14.65 -7.61
N VAL A 71 5.03 15.57 -6.68
CA VAL A 71 6.05 16.54 -6.23
C VAL A 71 7.22 15.82 -5.56
N LYS A 72 6.94 14.85 -4.66
CA LYS A 72 7.98 14.06 -3.99
C LYS A 72 8.84 13.26 -4.98
N ASN A 73 8.21 12.68 -6.01
CA ASN A 73 8.95 11.97 -7.06
C ASN A 73 9.78 12.92 -7.93
N LYS A 74 9.26 14.10 -8.28
CA LYS A 74 10.02 15.12 -9.04
C LYS A 74 11.25 15.60 -8.25
N LYS A 75 11.10 15.82 -6.94
CA LYS A 75 12.22 16.18 -6.05
C LYS A 75 13.30 15.09 -6.01
N LYS A 76 12.91 13.82 -5.86
CA LYS A 76 13.87 12.68 -5.90
C LYS A 76 14.62 12.59 -7.24
N VAL A 77 13.98 12.91 -8.35
CA VAL A 77 14.64 12.93 -9.67
C VAL A 77 15.64 14.08 -9.76
N GLN A 78 15.31 15.26 -9.23
CA GLN A 78 16.22 16.40 -9.17
C GLN A 78 17.42 16.14 -8.26
N GLU A 79 17.23 15.55 -7.07
CA GLU A 79 18.31 15.16 -6.16
C GLU A 79 19.26 14.15 -6.80
N LYS A 80 18.75 13.17 -7.55
CA LYS A 80 19.58 12.22 -8.31
C LYS A 80 20.35 12.89 -9.44
N LYS A 81 19.76 13.89 -10.10
CA LYS A 81 20.43 14.65 -11.16
C LYS A 81 21.56 15.50 -10.59
N ALA A 82 21.30 16.24 -9.51
CA ALA A 82 22.30 17.02 -8.79
C ALA A 82 23.46 16.15 -8.29
N ALA A 83 23.17 15.00 -7.67
CA ALA A 83 24.21 14.06 -7.21
C ALA A 83 25.06 13.51 -8.36
N LYS A 84 24.49 13.36 -9.57
CA LYS A 84 25.24 12.93 -10.76
C LYS A 84 26.16 14.06 -11.25
N GLU A 85 25.66 15.28 -11.33
CA GLU A 85 26.43 16.46 -11.73
C GLU A 85 27.60 16.71 -10.76
N SER A 86 27.37 16.63 -9.43
CA SER A 86 28.45 16.75 -8.44
C SER A 86 29.55 15.69 -8.61
N ARG A 87 29.18 14.44 -8.95
CA ARG A 87 30.17 13.38 -9.21
C ARG A 87 30.98 13.64 -10.49
N GLU A 88 30.36 14.18 -11.52
CA GLU A 88 31.06 14.55 -12.75
C GLU A 88 32.05 15.71 -12.52
N VAL A 89 31.67 16.72 -11.72
CA VAL A 89 32.56 17.83 -11.33
C VAL A 89 33.77 17.32 -10.55
N VAL A 90 33.56 16.48 -9.54
CA VAL A 90 34.67 15.88 -8.74
C VAL A 90 35.58 15.03 -9.63
N ALA A 91 35.02 14.25 -10.56
CA ALA A 91 35.82 13.46 -11.50
C ALA A 91 36.66 14.33 -12.46
N LEU A 92 36.18 15.51 -12.83
CA LEU A 92 36.93 16.47 -13.65
C LEU A 92 38.05 17.15 -12.85
N GLU A 93 37.82 17.48 -11.58
CA GLU A 93 38.88 18.02 -10.71
C GLU A 93 39.99 17.00 -10.45
N LEU A 94 39.65 15.74 -10.18
CA LEU A 94 40.64 14.67 -9.99
C LEU A 94 41.47 14.42 -11.26
N LYS A 95 40.89 14.61 -12.45
CA LYS A 95 41.65 14.56 -13.71
C LYS A 95 42.61 15.74 -13.85
N LYS A 96 42.21 16.95 -13.44
CA LYS A 96 43.07 18.14 -13.48
C LYS A 96 44.26 18.01 -12.52
N THR A 97 44.05 17.47 -11.32
CA THR A 97 45.14 17.27 -10.34
C THR A 97 46.12 16.17 -10.78
N SER A 98 45.62 15.09 -11.40
CA SER A 98 46.47 14.04 -12.00
C SER A 98 47.38 14.57 -13.11
N VAL A 99 46.88 15.47 -13.98
CA VAL A 99 47.70 16.09 -15.04
C VAL A 99 48.74 17.05 -14.47
N LYS A 100 48.41 17.77 -13.38
CA LYS A 100 49.35 18.69 -12.70
C LYS A 100 50.47 17.94 -11.96
N ALA A 101 50.20 16.74 -11.45
CA ALA A 101 51.20 15.87 -10.84
C ALA A 101 52.20 15.30 -11.87
N GLN A 102 51.76 15.04 -13.11
CA GLN A 102 52.65 14.57 -14.19
C GLN A 102 53.48 15.70 -14.84
N GLY A 103 53.06 16.96 -14.72
CA GLY A 103 53.83 18.11 -15.20
C GLY A 103 54.98 18.52 -14.29
N LYS A 104 54.91 18.25 -12.99
CA LYS A 104 55.97 18.61 -12.02
C LYS A 104 57.18 17.67 -12.03
N SER A 105 57.05 16.42 -12.51
CA SER A 105 58.18 15.48 -12.56
C SER A 105 59.11 15.66 -13.78
N VAL A 106 58.85 16.66 -14.64
CA VAL A 106 59.65 16.94 -15.84
C VAL A 106 60.46 18.25 -15.71
N ALA A 107 60.16 19.09 -14.71
CA ALA A 107 60.84 20.37 -14.50
C ALA A 107 62.06 20.28 -13.56
N GLU A 108 62.28 19.16 -12.86
CA GLU A 108 63.30 19.06 -11.79
C GLU A 108 64.57 18.28 -12.21
N LYS A 109 64.89 18.29 -13.51
CA LYS A 109 66.05 17.56 -14.06
C LYS A 109 66.91 18.38 -15.04
N LYS A 110 66.96 19.71 -14.86
CA LYS A 110 67.72 20.62 -15.74
C LYS A 110 68.68 21.60 -15.06
N ASP A 111 68.98 21.44 -13.78
CA ASP A 111 69.90 22.33 -13.06
C ASP A 111 71.08 21.58 -12.44
N THR A 112 71.96 21.01 -13.26
CA THR A 112 73.31 20.62 -12.82
C THR A 112 74.27 20.55 -14.01
N LEU A 113 74.70 21.68 -14.55
CA LEU A 113 76.01 21.81 -15.22
C LEU A 113 76.25 23.27 -15.59
N VAL A 114 77.53 23.66 -15.55
CA VAL A 114 78.11 24.96 -15.93
C VAL A 114 78.32 25.93 -14.75
N ASN A 115 79.46 25.75 -14.08
CA ASN A 115 80.26 26.87 -13.57
C ASN A 115 81.73 26.46 -13.56
N SER A 116 82.43 26.68 -14.67
CA SER A 116 83.89 26.79 -14.70
C SER A 116 84.27 27.93 -15.65
N LYS A 117 84.95 28.93 -15.07
CA LYS A 117 85.55 30.08 -15.76
C LYS A 117 86.63 29.59 -16.75
N PRO A 118 86.98 30.41 -17.75
CA PRO A 118 88.35 30.90 -17.72
C PRO A 118 88.54 32.38 -18.10
N VAL A 119 89.37 33.00 -17.29
CA VAL A 119 90.41 34.01 -17.55
C VAL A 119 90.63 34.39 -19.01
N THR A 120 90.52 35.69 -19.28
CA THR A 120 91.02 36.34 -20.49
C THR A 120 92.40 36.96 -20.27
N ASN A 121 93.20 36.85 -21.33
CA ASN A 121 94.22 37.77 -21.82
C ASN A 121 95.70 37.65 -21.40
N LEU A 122 96.50 37.95 -22.43
CA LEU A 122 97.91 38.34 -22.48
C LEU A 122 98.97 37.23 -22.32
N ARG A 123 99.36 36.63 -23.46
CA ARG A 123 100.77 36.63 -23.92
C ARG A 123 100.94 36.05 -25.33
N ASP A 124 101.85 36.70 -26.05
CA ASP A 124 102.72 36.15 -27.11
C ASP A 124 102.22 36.16 -28.57
N PHE A 125 102.39 37.37 -29.13
CA PHE A 125 103.05 37.61 -30.41
C PHE A 125 104.33 36.76 -30.55
N LEU A 126 104.63 36.33 -31.79
CA LEU A 126 105.81 35.56 -32.24
C LEU A 126 105.71 34.03 -32.10
N PHE A 127 105.30 33.35 -33.17
CA PHE A 127 106.21 32.52 -33.98
C PHE A 127 105.43 31.94 -35.17
N GLY A 128 105.87 32.35 -36.36
CA GLY A 128 105.43 31.79 -37.63
C GLY A 128 106.18 30.50 -37.96
N LYS A 129 105.58 29.72 -38.86
CA LYS A 129 106.09 28.52 -39.54
C LYS A 129 106.08 27.20 -38.77
N GLU A 130 104.88 26.71 -38.43
CA GLU A 130 104.64 25.26 -38.32
C GLU A 130 103.20 24.84 -38.72
N LYS A 131 102.49 25.69 -39.50
CA LYS A 131 101.04 25.56 -39.75
C LYS A 131 100.61 24.68 -40.95
N LEU A 132 101.48 23.84 -41.51
CA LEU A 132 101.13 23.01 -42.67
C LEU A 132 101.04 21.49 -42.39
N LEU A 133 101.67 20.99 -41.32
CA LEU A 133 101.55 19.57 -40.91
C LEU A 133 100.37 19.33 -39.94
N ASP A 134 100.06 20.30 -39.07
CA ASP A 134 98.93 20.19 -38.13
C ASP A 134 97.55 20.35 -38.77
N LYS A 135 97.43 21.10 -39.87
CA LYS A 135 96.15 21.21 -40.59
C LYS A 135 95.71 19.89 -41.22
N LYS A 136 96.65 19.04 -41.68
CA LYS A 136 96.32 17.71 -42.21
C LYS A 136 95.99 16.72 -41.11
N LYS A 137 96.74 16.70 -39.99
CA LYS A 137 96.41 15.87 -38.81
C LYS A 137 95.07 16.25 -38.19
N ASN A 138 94.77 17.54 -38.02
CA ASN A 138 93.49 17.99 -37.49
C ASN A 138 92.32 17.71 -38.44
N LYS A 139 92.51 17.79 -39.77
CA LYS A 139 91.48 17.40 -40.73
C LYS A 139 91.20 15.89 -40.69
N LEU A 140 92.23 15.05 -40.49
CA LEU A 140 92.07 13.61 -40.34
C LEU A 140 91.36 13.24 -39.02
N LEU A 141 91.72 13.90 -37.91
CA LEU A 141 91.05 13.73 -36.62
C LEU A 141 89.57 14.15 -36.69
N MET A 142 89.26 15.27 -37.33
CA MET A 142 87.88 15.73 -37.50
C MET A 142 87.04 14.77 -38.36
N LEU A 143 87.63 14.16 -39.39
CA LEU A 143 86.95 13.13 -40.19
C LEU A 143 86.69 11.85 -39.38
N LYS A 144 87.62 11.45 -38.50
CA LYS A 144 87.43 10.29 -37.61
C LYS A 144 86.34 10.55 -36.57
N VAL A 145 86.36 11.72 -35.92
CA VAL A 145 85.30 12.14 -34.99
C VAL A 145 83.93 12.21 -35.68
N HIS A 146 83.87 12.69 -36.93
CA HIS A 146 82.61 12.73 -37.67
C HIS A 146 82.11 11.33 -38.10
N ALA A 147 83.02 10.41 -38.40
CA ALA A 147 82.68 9.01 -38.70
C ALA A 147 82.14 8.32 -37.44
N ASP A 148 82.83 8.46 -36.31
CA ASP A 148 82.42 7.86 -35.02
C ASP A 148 81.09 8.44 -34.54
N ALA A 149 80.87 9.76 -34.70
CA ALA A 149 79.60 10.40 -34.39
C ALA A 149 78.43 9.90 -35.27
N LYS A 150 78.69 9.57 -36.55
CA LYS A 150 77.69 8.97 -37.44
C LYS A 150 77.33 7.55 -36.99
N ILE A 151 78.32 6.75 -36.60
CA ILE A 151 78.11 5.38 -36.09
C ILE A 151 77.28 5.44 -34.80
N LEU A 152 77.64 6.31 -33.85
CA LEU A 152 76.89 6.52 -32.60
C LEU A 152 75.46 7.02 -32.85
N ALA A 153 75.25 7.87 -33.85
CA ALA A 153 73.92 8.34 -34.21
C ALA A 153 73.06 7.21 -34.82
N GLU A 154 73.63 6.32 -35.62
CA GLU A 154 72.93 5.16 -36.14
C GLU A 154 72.58 4.12 -35.07
N GLU A 155 73.50 3.86 -34.14
CA GLU A 155 73.23 2.97 -33.01
C GLU A 155 72.12 3.50 -32.11
N ASN A 156 72.11 4.80 -31.82
CA ASN A 156 71.04 5.43 -31.07
C ASN A 156 69.70 5.39 -31.81
N LYS A 157 69.70 5.54 -33.14
CA LYS A 157 68.49 5.35 -33.96
C LYS A 157 67.99 3.90 -33.87
N LYS A 158 68.87 2.91 -34.02
CA LYS A 158 68.51 1.48 -33.90
C LYS A 158 67.95 1.16 -32.50
N ALA A 159 68.59 1.64 -31.44
CA ALA A 159 68.12 1.47 -30.06
C ALA A 159 66.74 2.12 -29.82
N SER A 160 66.49 3.31 -30.42
CA SER A 160 65.20 3.99 -30.31
C SER A 160 64.06 3.24 -31.03
N VAL A 161 64.36 2.61 -32.17
CA VAL A 161 63.41 1.78 -32.93
C VAL A 161 63.08 0.51 -32.16
N LEU A 162 64.09 -0.13 -31.56
CA LEU A 162 63.92 -1.33 -30.74
C LEU A 162 63.04 -1.05 -29.50
N LYS A 163 63.30 0.05 -28.79
CA LYS A 163 62.46 0.49 -27.65
C LYS A 163 61.02 0.79 -28.07
N ARG A 164 60.80 1.40 -29.25
CA ARG A 164 59.44 1.63 -29.79
C ARG A 164 58.73 0.32 -30.14
N ALA A 165 59.45 -0.65 -30.72
CA ALA A 165 58.88 -1.95 -31.07
C ALA A 165 58.46 -2.74 -29.82
N GLU A 166 59.27 -2.73 -28.76
CA GLU A 166 58.92 -3.36 -27.49
C GLU A 166 57.73 -2.69 -26.80
N ALA A 167 57.67 -1.35 -26.80
CA ALA A 167 56.53 -0.62 -26.26
C ALA A 167 55.22 -0.97 -27.00
N LEU A 168 55.27 -1.13 -28.33
CA LEU A 168 54.12 -1.56 -29.13
C LEU A 168 53.72 -3.00 -28.83
N ARG A 169 54.67 -3.92 -28.60
CA ARG A 169 54.36 -5.30 -28.16
C ARG A 169 53.64 -5.32 -26.82
N LYS A 170 54.16 -4.62 -25.80
CA LYS A 170 53.53 -4.50 -24.48
C LYS A 170 52.13 -3.88 -24.56
N LEU A 171 51.93 -2.90 -25.44
CA LEU A 171 50.62 -2.28 -25.65
C LEU A 171 49.62 -3.22 -26.36
N LYS A 172 50.08 -4.07 -27.29
CA LYS A 172 49.23 -5.10 -27.91
C LYS A 172 48.84 -6.19 -26.90
N GLU A 173 49.77 -6.64 -26.06
CA GLU A 173 49.50 -7.64 -25.02
C GLU A 173 48.52 -7.12 -23.96
N SER A 174 48.68 -5.89 -23.48
CA SER A 174 47.75 -5.28 -22.53
C SER A 174 46.33 -5.12 -23.11
N LYS A 175 46.21 -4.74 -24.39
CA LYS A 175 44.92 -4.69 -25.10
C LYS A 175 44.30 -6.08 -25.25
N ALA A 176 45.09 -7.13 -25.52
CA ALA A 176 44.61 -8.50 -25.61
C ALA A 176 44.10 -9.03 -24.25
N LYS A 177 44.85 -8.76 -23.16
CA LYS A 177 44.45 -9.10 -21.78
C LYS A 177 43.17 -8.36 -21.37
N SER A 178 43.06 -7.06 -21.70
CA SER A 178 41.84 -6.26 -21.46
C SER A 178 40.61 -6.80 -22.20
N LYS A 179 40.75 -7.22 -23.46
CA LYS A 179 39.65 -7.82 -24.23
C LYS A 179 39.19 -9.16 -23.63
N LYS A 180 40.12 -10.02 -23.21
CA LYS A 180 39.79 -11.28 -22.50
C LYS A 180 39.07 -11.03 -21.17
N ALA A 181 39.53 -10.06 -20.38
CA ALA A 181 38.88 -9.68 -19.11
C ALA A 181 37.45 -9.14 -19.31
N LYS A 182 37.24 -8.28 -20.32
CA LYS A 182 35.90 -7.76 -20.67
C LYS A 182 34.94 -8.86 -21.13
N SER A 183 35.42 -9.83 -21.91
CA SER A 183 34.63 -11.00 -22.33
C SER A 183 34.16 -11.85 -21.14
N ASN A 184 35.05 -12.12 -20.18
CA ASN A 184 34.70 -12.92 -19.00
C ASN A 184 33.69 -12.20 -18.10
N ASN A 185 33.86 -10.89 -17.86
CA ASN A 185 32.88 -10.12 -17.10
C ASN A 185 31.51 -10.08 -17.79
N PHE A 186 31.46 -9.98 -19.13
CA PHE A 186 30.18 -10.02 -19.84
C PHE A 186 29.49 -11.38 -19.69
N LYS A 187 30.22 -12.50 -19.77
CA LYS A 187 29.65 -13.84 -19.55
C LYS A 187 29.09 -14.02 -18.13
N ILE A 188 29.78 -13.51 -17.11
CA ILE A 188 29.32 -13.59 -15.72
C ILE A 188 28.03 -12.76 -15.52
N VAL A 189 28.02 -11.53 -16.02
CA VAL A 189 26.83 -10.66 -15.95
C VAL A 189 25.65 -11.27 -16.71
N TRP A 190 25.90 -11.89 -17.86
CA TRP A 190 24.85 -12.51 -18.67
C TRP A 190 24.28 -13.78 -18.02
N ARG A 191 25.11 -14.61 -17.38
CA ARG A 191 24.64 -15.75 -16.57
C ARG A 191 23.75 -15.30 -15.41
N GLY A 192 24.19 -14.28 -14.65
CA GLY A 192 23.39 -13.72 -13.56
C GLY A 192 22.04 -13.13 -14.03
N PHE A 193 22.00 -12.53 -15.23
CA PHE A 193 20.74 -12.05 -15.81
C PHE A 193 19.78 -13.19 -16.17
N ILE A 194 20.28 -14.30 -16.71
CA ILE A 194 19.47 -15.48 -17.05
C ILE A 194 18.89 -16.13 -15.80
N GLU A 195 19.71 -16.33 -14.76
CA GLU A 195 19.26 -16.89 -13.48
C GLU A 195 18.19 -16.02 -12.83
N LYS A 196 18.39 -14.69 -12.84
CA LYS A 196 17.38 -13.75 -12.33
C LYS A 196 16.07 -13.81 -13.13
N ARG A 197 16.13 -14.03 -14.45
CA ARG A 197 14.94 -14.22 -15.29
C ARG A 197 14.23 -15.55 -15.01
N LYS A 198 14.96 -16.63 -14.76
CA LYS A 198 14.39 -17.93 -14.36
C LYS A 198 13.69 -17.81 -13.01
N ALA A 199 14.37 -17.27 -11.99
CA ALA A 199 13.80 -17.02 -10.67
C ALA A 199 12.53 -16.14 -10.72
N LEU A 200 12.49 -15.12 -11.58
CA LEU A 200 11.31 -14.29 -11.76
C LEU A 200 10.14 -15.05 -12.42
N LYS A 201 10.42 -15.96 -13.36
CA LYS A 201 9.39 -16.81 -13.97
C LYS A 201 8.83 -17.78 -12.94
N ASP A 202 9.68 -18.41 -12.13
CA ASP A 202 9.26 -19.35 -11.09
C ASP A 202 8.45 -18.66 -10.00
N ALA A 203 8.86 -17.46 -9.58
CA ALA A 203 8.09 -16.64 -8.63
C ALA A 203 6.71 -16.25 -9.19
N ARG A 204 6.60 -15.98 -10.49
CA ARG A 204 5.31 -15.72 -11.15
C ARG A 204 4.44 -16.97 -11.22
N LEU A 205 5.04 -18.14 -11.44
CA LEU A 205 4.32 -19.42 -11.47
C LEU A 205 3.77 -19.75 -10.09
N LYS A 206 4.60 -19.70 -9.03
CA LYS A 206 4.17 -19.89 -7.64
C LYS A 206 3.06 -18.93 -7.23
N LYS A 207 3.12 -17.67 -7.68
CA LYS A 207 2.06 -16.69 -7.42
C LYS A 207 0.74 -17.04 -8.12
N LYS A 208 0.78 -17.59 -9.34
CA LYS A 208 -0.41 -18.07 -10.05
C LYS A 208 -1.03 -19.27 -9.33
N GLU A 209 -0.22 -20.24 -8.92
CA GLU A 209 -0.68 -21.41 -8.17
C GLU A 209 -1.34 -21.01 -6.85
N LEU A 210 -0.76 -20.05 -6.12
CA LEU A 210 -1.34 -19.54 -4.87
C LEU A 210 -2.70 -18.87 -5.11
N LEU A 211 -2.83 -18.03 -6.15
CA LEU A 211 -4.11 -17.40 -6.52
C LEU A 211 -5.16 -18.43 -6.98
N GLU A 212 -4.74 -19.50 -7.65
CA GLU A 212 -5.64 -20.57 -8.08
C GLU A 212 -6.13 -21.40 -6.90
N ASN A 213 -5.25 -21.70 -5.94
CA ASN A 213 -5.62 -22.34 -4.67
C ASN A 213 -6.59 -21.48 -3.85
N GLU A 214 -6.37 -20.17 -3.77
CA GLU A 214 -7.32 -19.24 -3.14
C GLU A 214 -8.68 -19.27 -3.86
N ARG A 215 -8.68 -19.23 -5.20
CA ARG A 215 -9.92 -19.31 -6.00
C ARG A 215 -10.69 -20.61 -5.74
N ILE A 216 -9.99 -21.75 -5.66
CA ILE A 216 -10.60 -23.04 -5.31
C ILE A 216 -11.21 -22.99 -3.89
N LYS A 217 -10.53 -22.38 -2.92
CA LYS A 217 -11.03 -22.20 -1.56
C LYS A 217 -12.32 -21.36 -1.52
N TYR A 218 -12.35 -20.24 -2.24
CA TYR A 218 -13.55 -19.40 -2.37
C TYR A 218 -14.71 -20.14 -3.06
N LEU A 219 -14.44 -20.91 -4.11
CA LEU A 219 -15.46 -21.71 -4.79
C LEU A 219 -16.05 -22.79 -3.88
N LYS A 220 -15.23 -23.46 -3.06
CA LYS A 220 -15.71 -24.42 -2.04
C LYS A 220 -16.58 -23.74 -0.99
N ALA A 221 -16.17 -22.57 -0.49
CA ALA A 221 -16.95 -21.79 0.47
C ALA A 221 -18.29 -21.31 -0.11
N ALA A 222 -18.30 -20.84 -1.37
CA ALA A 222 -19.53 -20.43 -2.06
C ALA A 222 -20.50 -21.61 -2.27
N LYS A 223 -19.99 -22.81 -2.61
CA LYS A 223 -20.79 -24.04 -2.70
C LYS A 223 -21.40 -24.43 -1.34
N LEU A 224 -20.65 -24.30 -0.24
CA LEU A 224 -21.17 -24.53 1.10
C LEU A 224 -22.26 -23.51 1.50
N TYR A 225 -22.05 -22.24 1.19
CA TYR A 225 -23.01 -21.18 1.49
C TYR A 225 -24.34 -21.35 0.73
N THR A 226 -24.28 -21.73 -0.55
CA THR A 226 -25.49 -22.02 -1.33
C THR A 226 -26.23 -23.26 -0.81
N LYS A 227 -25.52 -24.28 -0.33
CA LYS A 227 -26.14 -25.44 0.35
C LYS A 227 -26.85 -25.04 1.64
N THR A 228 -26.23 -24.19 2.48
CA THR A 228 -26.86 -23.75 3.74
C THR A 228 -28.08 -22.85 3.50
N LEU A 229 -28.03 -21.97 2.48
CA LEU A 229 -29.19 -21.19 2.05
C LEU A 229 -30.34 -22.07 1.58
N LYS A 230 -30.08 -23.08 0.74
CA LYS A 230 -31.10 -24.06 0.33
C LYS A 230 -31.72 -24.75 1.54
N LYS A 231 -30.91 -25.22 2.50
CA LYS A 231 -31.40 -25.86 3.74
C LYS A 231 -32.28 -24.92 4.57
N LYS A 232 -31.87 -23.65 4.75
CA LYS A 232 -32.68 -22.64 5.47
C LYS A 232 -34.02 -22.40 4.78
N SER A 233 -34.04 -22.28 3.45
CA SER A 233 -35.28 -22.11 2.69
C SER A 233 -36.23 -23.32 2.82
N LEU A 234 -35.68 -24.53 2.94
CA LEU A 234 -36.46 -25.76 3.12
C LEU A 234 -37.09 -25.82 4.52
N ILE A 235 -36.31 -25.50 5.56
CA ILE A 235 -36.80 -25.39 6.94
C ILE A 235 -37.89 -24.32 7.06
N GLU A 236 -37.75 -23.19 6.37
CA GLU A 236 -38.77 -22.15 6.38
C GLU A 236 -40.07 -22.59 5.68
N LYS A 237 -39.96 -23.33 4.58
CA LYS A 237 -41.13 -23.96 3.92
C LYS A 237 -41.83 -24.95 4.84
N GLU A 238 -41.07 -25.79 5.55
CA GLU A 238 -41.63 -26.73 6.54
C GLU A 238 -42.32 -26.02 7.70
N ARG A 239 -41.72 -24.94 8.24
CA ARG A 239 -42.34 -24.11 9.28
C ARG A 239 -43.63 -23.44 8.80
N LYS A 240 -43.66 -22.96 7.55
CA LYS A 240 -44.88 -22.40 6.95
C LYS A 240 -45.94 -23.47 6.74
N ALA A 241 -45.56 -24.68 6.34
CA ALA A 241 -46.48 -25.81 6.20
C ALA A 241 -47.05 -26.28 7.55
N SER A 242 -46.21 -26.38 8.59
CA SER A 242 -46.68 -26.75 9.94
C SER A 242 -47.59 -25.69 10.55
N ALA A 243 -47.30 -24.40 10.33
CA ALA A 243 -48.18 -23.31 10.74
C ALA A 243 -49.53 -23.30 10.01
N ARG A 244 -49.58 -23.79 8.76
CA ARG A 244 -50.85 -23.98 8.03
C ARG A 244 -51.66 -25.13 8.63
N ARG A 245 -51.01 -26.28 8.90
CA ARG A 245 -51.65 -27.43 9.56
C ARG A 245 -52.21 -27.08 10.93
N SER A 246 -51.48 -26.32 11.76
CA SER A 246 -51.98 -25.90 13.07
C SER A 246 -53.18 -24.95 12.97
N ARG A 247 -53.17 -24.03 12.00
CA ARG A 247 -54.34 -23.16 11.73
C ARG A 247 -55.55 -23.94 11.25
N GLU A 248 -55.36 -24.97 10.42
CA GLU A 248 -56.44 -25.85 9.98
C GLU A 248 -57.02 -26.67 11.13
N GLN A 249 -56.16 -27.19 12.02
CA GLN A 249 -56.61 -27.88 13.24
C GLN A 249 -57.44 -26.95 14.15
N LEU A 250 -56.97 -25.72 14.39
CA LEU A 250 -57.73 -24.73 15.16
C LEU A 250 -59.07 -24.36 14.51
N ARG A 251 -59.12 -24.26 13.18
CA ARG A 251 -60.37 -24.03 12.44
C ARG A 251 -61.32 -25.21 12.55
N ALA A 252 -60.81 -26.44 12.46
CA ALA A 252 -61.60 -27.66 12.62
C ALA A 252 -62.14 -27.78 14.05
N GLU A 253 -61.33 -27.48 15.06
CA GLU A 253 -61.75 -27.47 16.47
C GLU A 253 -62.79 -26.39 16.74
N ALA A 254 -62.61 -25.17 16.19
CA ALA A 254 -63.60 -24.10 16.30
C ALA A 254 -64.94 -24.47 15.66
N LYS A 255 -64.92 -25.19 14.52
CA LYS A 255 -66.13 -25.73 13.89
C LYS A 255 -66.82 -26.77 14.79
N ARG A 256 -66.06 -27.70 15.39
CA ARG A 256 -66.60 -28.67 16.36
C ARG A 256 -67.23 -27.98 17.57
N ARG A 257 -66.57 -26.97 18.15
CA ARG A 257 -67.12 -26.18 19.27
C ARG A 257 -68.43 -25.47 18.89
N ARG A 258 -68.54 -24.95 17.66
CA ARG A 258 -69.79 -24.37 17.17
C ARG A 258 -70.89 -25.41 17.02
N GLN A 259 -70.58 -26.60 16.49
CA GLN A 259 -71.54 -27.70 16.39
C GLN A 259 -72.02 -28.17 17.77
N VAL A 260 -71.12 -28.32 18.75
CA VAL A 260 -71.48 -28.69 20.12
C VAL A 260 -72.34 -27.61 20.79
N LYS A 261 -72.03 -26.32 20.58
CA LYS A 261 -72.87 -25.22 21.07
C LYS A 261 -74.26 -25.19 20.43
N LEU A 262 -74.32 -25.46 19.12
CA LEU A 262 -75.59 -25.55 18.40
C LEU A 262 -76.41 -26.75 18.86
N SER A 263 -75.79 -27.92 19.06
CA SER A 263 -76.48 -29.11 19.56
C SER A 263 -76.92 -28.96 21.02
N SER A 264 -76.15 -28.28 21.88
CA SER A 264 -76.54 -27.99 23.26
C SER A 264 -77.63 -26.91 23.35
N ALA A 265 -77.62 -25.93 22.44
CA ALA A 265 -78.71 -24.96 22.32
C ALA A 265 -79.99 -25.63 21.79
N PHE A 266 -79.86 -26.55 20.83
CA PHE A 266 -80.97 -27.35 20.33
C PHE A 266 -81.52 -28.31 21.39
N SER A 267 -80.67 -28.97 22.19
CA SER A 267 -81.14 -29.83 23.28
C SER A 267 -81.77 -29.03 24.42
N GLY A 268 -81.26 -27.84 24.73
CA GLY A 268 -81.90 -26.90 25.65
C GLY A 268 -83.28 -26.44 25.16
N LEU A 269 -83.43 -26.20 23.86
CA LEU A 269 -84.69 -25.78 23.24
C LEU A 269 -85.70 -26.94 23.13
N VAL A 270 -85.23 -28.17 22.81
CA VAL A 270 -86.04 -29.39 22.79
C VAL A 270 -86.47 -29.80 24.21
N ASN A 271 -85.63 -29.62 25.23
CA ASN A 271 -86.00 -29.85 26.62
C ASN A 271 -86.92 -28.75 27.18
N ALA A 272 -86.77 -27.50 26.72
CA ALA A 272 -87.72 -26.43 27.02
C ALA A 272 -89.09 -26.68 26.37
N PHE A 273 -89.13 -27.31 25.18
CA PHE A 273 -90.38 -27.70 24.51
C PHE A 273 -91.02 -28.97 25.07
N ARG A 274 -90.25 -29.91 25.63
CA ARG A 274 -90.78 -31.10 26.33
C ARG A 274 -91.07 -30.88 27.81
N GLY A 275 -90.78 -29.70 28.35
CA GLY A 275 -91.03 -29.31 29.73
C GLY A 275 -92.46 -28.85 30.04
N ARG A 276 -93.48 -29.57 29.58
CA ARG A 276 -94.81 -29.52 30.21
C ARG A 276 -95.45 -30.90 30.19
N LYS A 277 -95.52 -31.49 31.39
CA LYS A 277 -96.12 -32.77 31.77
C LYS A 277 -95.44 -34.00 31.20
N ILE A 278 -94.68 -34.71 32.05
CA ILE A 278 -95.15 -35.89 32.79
C ILE A 278 -94.08 -36.20 33.85
N GLY A 279 -94.54 -36.45 35.06
CA GLY A 279 -93.70 -36.73 36.20
C GLY A 279 -93.21 -38.18 36.25
N SER A 280 -92.17 -38.31 37.07
CA SER A 280 -91.80 -39.47 37.90
C SER A 280 -91.34 -40.78 37.24
N ILE A 281 -90.37 -41.37 37.92
CA ILE A 281 -89.81 -42.72 37.82
C ILE A 281 -88.64 -42.81 36.84
N VAL A 282 -87.41 -42.75 37.39
CA VAL A 282 -86.47 -43.89 37.47
C VAL A 282 -85.31 -43.42 38.38
N ASN A 283 -85.38 -43.89 39.63
CA ASN A 283 -84.23 -43.97 40.53
C ASN A 283 -83.44 -45.22 40.14
N GLY A 284 -82.12 -45.10 40.01
CA GLY A 284 -81.24 -46.27 40.02
C GLY A 284 -79.99 -46.11 39.16
N GLN A 285 -78.83 -46.05 39.81
CA GLN A 285 -77.49 -46.20 39.23
C GLN A 285 -76.88 -45.02 38.46
N GLU A 286 -76.50 -43.95 39.18
CA GLU A 286 -75.47 -43.02 38.66
C GLU A 286 -74.57 -42.41 39.75
N LYS A 287 -74.44 -43.05 40.92
CA LYS A 287 -73.65 -42.52 42.05
C LYS A 287 -72.19 -42.99 42.13
N THR A 288 -71.68 -43.77 41.17
CA THR A 288 -70.29 -44.28 41.22
C THR A 288 -69.33 -43.68 40.18
N GLN A 289 -69.80 -43.01 39.13
CA GLN A 289 -68.91 -42.35 38.16
C GLN A 289 -68.53 -40.90 38.53
N ASP A 290 -69.40 -40.17 39.22
CA ASP A 290 -69.16 -38.76 39.58
C ASP A 290 -68.05 -38.60 40.64
N GLY A 291 -67.89 -39.59 41.53
CA GLY A 291 -66.78 -39.62 42.48
C GLY A 291 -65.42 -39.84 41.80
N PHE A 292 -65.37 -40.73 40.80
CA PHE A 292 -64.13 -41.05 40.09
C PHE A 292 -63.68 -39.90 39.18
N MET A 293 -64.64 -39.22 38.52
CA MET A 293 -64.33 -38.05 37.69
C MET A 293 -63.87 -36.86 38.53
N LYS A 294 -64.45 -36.62 39.72
CA LYS A 294 -63.96 -35.58 40.64
C LYS A 294 -62.56 -35.87 41.16
N GLN A 295 -62.25 -37.10 41.54
CA GLN A 295 -60.89 -37.48 41.96
C GLN A 295 -59.87 -37.35 40.84
N LYS A 296 -60.20 -37.79 39.62
CA LYS A 296 -59.32 -37.67 38.46
C LYS A 296 -59.08 -36.21 38.07
N LEU A 297 -60.10 -35.35 38.20
CA LEU A 297 -59.96 -33.92 37.93
C LEU A 297 -59.07 -33.23 38.99
N GLN A 298 -59.22 -33.58 40.27
CA GLN A 298 -58.37 -33.07 41.35
C GLN A 298 -56.91 -33.51 41.16
N TYR A 299 -56.67 -34.77 40.80
CA TYR A 299 -55.33 -35.29 40.52
C TYR A 299 -54.67 -34.53 39.36
N LEU A 300 -55.38 -34.33 38.24
CA LEU A 300 -54.86 -33.57 37.09
C LEU A 300 -54.62 -32.09 37.41
N LEU A 301 -55.43 -31.48 38.27
CA LEU A 301 -55.20 -30.11 38.74
C LEU A 301 -53.95 -30.02 39.62
N GLN A 302 -53.74 -30.99 40.50
CA GLN A 302 -52.58 -31.06 41.39
C GLN A 302 -51.28 -31.35 40.60
N GLU A 303 -51.35 -32.23 39.59
CA GLU A 303 -50.22 -32.52 38.69
C GLU A 303 -49.84 -31.32 37.82
N ASN A 304 -50.83 -30.56 37.33
CA ASN A 304 -50.55 -29.33 36.58
C ASN A 304 -50.00 -28.22 37.48
N ALA A 305 -50.45 -28.14 38.73
CA ALA A 305 -49.92 -27.20 39.72
C ALA A 305 -48.47 -27.53 40.08
N SER A 306 -48.13 -28.81 40.29
CA SER A 306 -46.75 -29.23 40.59
C SER A 306 -45.81 -29.00 39.40
N LYS A 307 -46.23 -29.33 38.16
CA LYS A 307 -45.45 -29.03 36.95
C LYS A 307 -45.21 -27.53 36.76
N LYS A 308 -46.21 -26.69 37.07
CA LYS A 308 -46.08 -25.23 37.00
C LYS A 308 -45.17 -24.67 38.10
N ALA A 309 -45.19 -25.27 39.29
CA ALA A 309 -44.28 -24.92 40.38
C ALA A 309 -42.82 -25.33 40.07
N GLU A 310 -42.59 -26.51 39.50
CA GLU A 310 -41.26 -26.93 39.03
C GLU A 310 -40.73 -26.05 37.90
N ALA A 311 -41.59 -25.70 36.94
CA ALA A 311 -41.21 -24.78 35.86
C ALA A 311 -40.83 -23.39 36.39
N LYS A 312 -41.53 -22.88 37.42
CA LYS A 312 -41.16 -21.64 38.11
C LYS A 312 -39.83 -21.76 38.84
N LYS A 313 -39.61 -22.83 39.62
CA LYS A 313 -38.33 -23.07 40.31
C LYS A 313 -37.15 -23.17 39.33
N LYS A 314 -37.33 -23.86 38.20
CA LYS A 314 -36.32 -23.95 37.12
C LYS A 314 -36.06 -22.60 36.43
N ALA A 315 -37.08 -21.77 36.26
CA ALA A 315 -36.93 -20.42 35.71
C ALA A 315 -36.22 -19.47 36.69
N GLU A 316 -36.47 -19.60 37.99
CA GLU A 316 -35.81 -18.81 39.03
C GLU A 316 -34.34 -19.21 39.21
N THR A 317 -34.02 -20.51 39.20
CA THR A 317 -32.61 -20.96 39.23
C THR A 317 -31.85 -20.55 37.97
N ALA A 318 -32.47 -20.59 36.79
CA ALA A 318 -31.87 -20.09 35.55
C ALA A 318 -31.62 -18.57 35.59
N LYS A 319 -32.52 -17.79 36.19
CA LYS A 319 -32.32 -16.35 36.41
C LYS A 319 -31.18 -16.08 37.39
N GLY A 320 -31.12 -16.82 38.51
CA GLY A 320 -30.03 -16.70 39.48
C GLY A 320 -28.65 -17.00 38.89
N LEU A 321 -28.54 -18.03 38.05
CA LEU A 321 -27.30 -18.37 37.33
C LEU A 321 -26.89 -17.30 36.32
N LEU A 322 -27.86 -16.67 35.63
CA LEU A 322 -27.59 -15.57 34.70
C LEU A 322 -27.13 -14.31 35.45
N ASP A 323 -27.69 -14.02 36.61
CA ASP A 323 -27.29 -12.86 37.41
C ASP A 323 -25.93 -13.06 38.06
N LEU A 324 -25.59 -14.27 38.51
CA LEU A 324 -24.23 -14.61 38.97
C LEU A 324 -23.20 -14.47 37.84
N ARG A 325 -23.55 -14.91 36.62
CA ARG A 325 -22.68 -14.75 35.44
C ARG A 325 -22.53 -13.28 35.01
N LYS A 326 -23.57 -12.46 35.14
CA LYS A 326 -23.47 -11.01 34.89
C LYS A 326 -22.61 -10.32 35.94
N LYS A 327 -22.76 -10.66 37.23
CA LYS A 327 -21.93 -10.11 38.31
C LYS A 327 -20.44 -10.46 38.15
N SER A 328 -20.12 -11.68 37.71
CA SER A 328 -18.72 -12.08 37.46
C SER A 328 -18.12 -11.39 36.23
N LEU A 329 -18.92 -11.14 35.18
CA LEU A 329 -18.49 -10.36 34.01
C LEU A 329 -18.25 -8.89 34.37
N ILE A 330 -19.12 -8.27 35.16
CA ILE A 330 -18.97 -6.86 35.59
C ILE A 330 -17.74 -6.69 36.51
N LYS A 331 -17.43 -7.68 37.35
CA LYS A 331 -16.22 -7.64 38.21
C LYS A 331 -14.93 -7.78 37.39
N LYS A 332 -14.98 -8.46 36.24
CA LYS A 332 -13.83 -8.60 35.32
C LYS A 332 -13.64 -7.34 34.45
N GLU A 333 -14.73 -6.73 33.98
CA GLU A 333 -14.68 -5.48 33.19
C GLU A 333 -14.31 -4.24 34.02
N SER A 334 -14.64 -4.21 35.32
CA SER A 334 -14.27 -3.07 36.20
C SER A 334 -12.81 -3.08 36.67
N GLY A 335 -12.15 -4.24 36.66
CA GLY A 335 -10.70 -4.33 36.88
C GLY A 335 -9.92 -3.85 35.65
N GLU A 336 -10.27 -4.33 34.46
CA GLU A 336 -9.60 -3.94 33.21
C GLU A 336 -9.83 -2.47 32.83
N LYS A 337 -10.99 -1.87 33.16
CA LYS A 337 -11.23 -0.44 32.92
C LYS A 337 -10.39 0.48 33.79
N LYS A 338 -10.12 0.12 35.06
CA LYS A 338 -9.31 0.97 35.94
C LYS A 338 -7.84 1.02 35.53
N GLU A 339 -7.30 -0.09 35.01
CA GLU A 339 -5.95 -0.11 34.43
C GLU A 339 -5.90 0.59 33.06
N ALA A 340 -6.92 0.39 32.21
CA ALA A 340 -7.00 1.06 30.92
C ALA A 340 -7.15 2.59 31.05
N ASP A 341 -7.94 3.08 32.01
CA ASP A 341 -8.17 4.51 32.23
C ASP A 341 -6.92 5.19 32.84
N GLN A 342 -6.14 4.50 33.68
CA GLN A 342 -4.85 5.00 34.18
C GLN A 342 -3.78 5.05 33.07
N VAL A 343 -3.74 4.04 32.19
CA VAL A 343 -2.80 4.06 31.05
C VAL A 343 -3.21 5.12 30.02
N ALA A 344 -4.51 5.30 29.79
CA ALA A 344 -5.03 6.30 28.87
C ALA A 344 -4.79 7.74 29.36
N SER A 345 -4.89 8.02 30.67
CA SER A 345 -4.61 9.35 31.21
C SER A 345 -3.11 9.70 31.09
N ILE A 346 -2.22 8.75 31.37
CA ILE A 346 -0.76 8.92 31.20
C ILE A 346 -0.38 9.12 29.73
N GLU A 347 -1.03 8.42 28.80
CA GLU A 347 -0.76 8.54 27.37
C GLU A 347 -1.35 9.84 26.77
N ALA A 348 -2.51 10.29 27.26
CA ALA A 348 -3.11 11.57 26.89
C ALA A 348 -2.24 12.76 27.34
N GLU A 349 -1.67 12.72 28.55
CA GLU A 349 -0.78 13.77 29.04
C GLU A 349 0.52 13.86 28.22
N LYS A 350 1.06 12.71 27.78
CA LYS A 350 2.22 12.67 26.88
C LYS A 350 1.89 13.22 25.49
N MET A 351 0.70 12.94 24.97
CA MET A 351 0.27 13.43 23.66
C MET A 351 0.02 14.94 23.64
N LEU A 352 -0.49 15.53 24.73
CA LEU A 352 -0.64 16.97 24.87
C LEU A 352 0.73 17.68 24.82
N LYS A 353 1.73 17.18 25.55
CA LYS A 353 3.10 17.76 25.55
C LYS A 353 3.81 17.65 24.18
N ILE A 354 3.47 16.66 23.36
CA ILE A 354 4.03 16.50 22.01
C ILE A 354 3.33 17.45 21.01
N ASN A 355 2.03 17.68 21.18
CA ASN A 355 1.26 18.50 20.25
C ASN A 355 1.61 20.00 20.38
N ASP A 356 1.88 20.48 21.59
CA ASP A 356 2.30 21.87 21.83
C ASP A 356 3.66 22.18 21.17
N LYS A 357 4.63 21.25 21.27
CA LYS A 357 5.93 21.37 20.56
C LYS A 357 5.78 21.29 19.04
N GLU A 358 4.77 20.56 18.53
CA GLU A 358 4.51 20.48 17.09
C GLU A 358 3.79 21.73 16.56
N LEU A 359 2.96 22.38 17.40
CA LEU A 359 2.29 23.64 17.09
C LEU A 359 3.31 24.78 16.93
N GLU A 360 4.30 24.88 17.82
CA GLU A 360 5.40 25.86 17.71
C GLU A 360 6.22 25.66 16.43
N ARG A 361 6.54 24.41 16.08
CA ARG A 361 7.24 24.09 14.83
C ARG A 361 6.42 24.46 13.59
N LYS A 362 5.10 24.25 13.61
CA LYS A 362 4.20 24.64 12.50
C LYS A 362 4.08 26.15 12.35
N GLN A 363 4.07 26.90 13.45
CA GLN A 363 4.08 28.38 13.41
C GLN A 363 5.39 28.94 12.83
N LEU A 364 6.54 28.34 13.17
CA LEU A 364 7.84 28.74 12.61
C LEU A 364 7.97 28.43 11.11
N VAL A 365 7.47 27.27 10.67
CA VAL A 365 7.47 26.89 9.24
C VAL A 365 6.50 27.76 8.43
N SER A 366 5.35 28.12 9.01
CA SER A 366 4.39 29.06 8.43
C SER A 366 5.03 30.43 8.16
N LYS A 367 5.69 31.03 9.16
CA LYS A 367 6.40 32.32 9.01
C LYS A 367 7.49 32.29 7.93
N LYS A 368 8.29 31.21 7.87
CA LYS A 368 9.35 31.05 6.84
C LYS A 368 8.79 30.88 5.43
N SER A 369 7.66 30.19 5.29
CA SER A 369 7.00 30.00 3.98
C SER A 369 6.28 31.25 3.47
N PHE A 370 5.83 32.13 4.37
CA PHE A 370 5.23 33.41 4.03
C PHE A 370 6.27 34.39 3.47
N LEU A 371 7.44 34.50 4.10
CA LEU A 371 8.53 35.37 3.62
C LEU A 371 9.04 34.99 2.23
N HIS A 372 9.12 33.69 1.92
CA HIS A 372 9.54 33.23 0.59
C HIS A 372 8.48 33.47 -0.50
N ARG A 373 7.19 33.58 -0.12
CA ARG A 373 6.09 33.85 -1.06
C ARG A 373 5.93 35.35 -1.36
N VAL A 374 6.34 36.24 -0.44
CA VAL A 374 6.33 37.69 -0.66
C VAL A 374 7.46 38.12 -1.61
N LEU A 375 8.65 37.52 -1.50
CA LEU A 375 9.80 37.86 -2.36
C LEU A 375 9.74 37.25 -3.78
N SER A 376 8.75 36.39 -4.09
CA SER A 376 8.63 35.74 -5.41
C SER A 376 7.57 36.39 -6.32
N ARG A 377 6.98 37.52 -5.93
CA ARG A 377 5.77 38.06 -6.57
C ARG A 377 6.04 39.03 -7.73
N ASP A 378 7.28 39.44 -7.98
CA ASP A 378 7.59 40.45 -9.01
C ASP A 378 7.98 39.89 -10.39
N LYS A 379 7.82 38.58 -10.66
CA LYS A 379 8.22 37.99 -11.96
C LYS A 379 7.18 37.10 -12.67
N VAL A 380 5.89 37.18 -12.33
CA VAL A 380 4.86 36.26 -12.89
C VAL A 380 3.67 36.99 -13.55
N THR A 381 3.78 38.29 -13.83
CA THR A 381 2.67 39.06 -14.41
C THR A 381 2.54 39.00 -15.94
N ASP A 382 3.52 38.45 -16.68
CA ASP A 382 3.47 38.47 -18.16
C ASP A 382 2.85 37.22 -18.79
N ASP A 383 2.93 36.06 -18.12
CA ASP A 383 2.40 34.80 -18.67
C ASP A 383 0.88 34.61 -18.46
N ALA A 384 0.26 35.43 -17.60
CA ALA A 384 -1.17 35.36 -17.32
C ALA A 384 -2.03 36.15 -18.34
N LYS A 385 -1.48 37.16 -19.02
CA LYS A 385 -2.21 37.93 -20.05
C LYS A 385 -2.42 37.15 -21.35
N LYS A 386 -1.47 36.29 -21.75
CA LYS A 386 -1.56 35.53 -23.01
C LYS A 386 -2.57 34.37 -23.01
N LYS A 387 -3.13 33.99 -21.85
CA LYS A 387 -4.06 32.85 -21.73
C LYS A 387 -5.53 33.23 -21.56
N VAL A 388 -5.81 34.53 -21.42
CA VAL A 388 -7.19 35.07 -21.32
C VAL A 388 -7.73 35.42 -22.71
N GLU A 389 -6.88 35.78 -23.68
CA GLU A 389 -7.32 36.11 -25.04
C GLU A 389 -7.73 34.87 -25.86
N ALA A 390 -7.10 33.71 -25.65
CA ALA A 390 -7.44 32.47 -26.37
C ALA A 390 -8.77 31.81 -25.94
N LYS A 391 -9.44 32.28 -24.88
CA LYS A 391 -10.75 31.76 -24.46
C LYS A 391 -11.94 32.58 -24.95
N ASN A 392 -11.72 33.82 -25.40
CA ASN A 392 -12.80 34.71 -25.86
C ASN A 392 -13.18 34.53 -27.34
N GLU A 393 -12.43 33.74 -28.12
CA GLU A 393 -12.81 33.41 -29.50
C GLU A 393 -13.70 32.17 -29.61
N ILE A 394 -13.61 31.23 -28.66
CA ILE A 394 -14.39 29.97 -28.70
C ILE A 394 -15.86 30.20 -28.33
N ASP A 395 -16.16 31.19 -27.48
CA ASP A 395 -17.54 31.51 -27.07
C ASP A 395 -18.31 32.39 -28.09
N LYS A 396 -17.64 32.96 -29.10
CA LYS A 396 -18.31 33.70 -30.19
C LYS A 396 -18.83 32.78 -31.31
N GLY A 397 -18.21 31.61 -31.53
CA GLY A 397 -18.66 30.63 -32.52
C GLY A 397 -19.92 29.84 -32.12
N ALA A 398 -20.16 29.64 -30.81
CA ALA A 398 -21.32 28.89 -30.32
C ALA A 398 -22.62 29.72 -30.33
N LYS A 399 -22.54 31.06 -30.28
CA LYS A 399 -23.71 31.96 -30.31
C LYS A 399 -24.20 32.28 -31.73
N ALA A 400 -23.38 32.06 -32.76
CA ALA A 400 -23.80 32.23 -34.16
C ALA A 400 -24.68 31.05 -34.64
N LYS A 401 -24.32 29.81 -34.31
CA LYS A 401 -25.10 28.62 -34.73
C LYS A 401 -26.47 28.50 -34.06
N ALA A 402 -26.63 29.01 -32.84
CA ALA A 402 -27.93 29.03 -32.15
C ALA A 402 -28.93 30.06 -32.74
N LYS A 403 -28.45 31.06 -33.51
CA LYS A 403 -29.32 32.04 -34.17
C LYS A 403 -29.81 31.57 -35.55
N GLU A 404 -29.07 30.74 -36.27
CA GLU A 404 -29.53 30.13 -37.53
C GLU A 404 -30.64 29.09 -37.31
N ASP A 405 -30.53 28.24 -36.28
CA ASP A 405 -31.53 27.19 -36.01
C ASP A 405 -32.90 27.74 -35.54
N MET A 406 -32.92 28.95 -34.96
CA MET A 406 -34.17 29.62 -34.58
C MET A 406 -34.82 30.43 -35.72
N ALA A 407 -34.05 30.82 -36.73
CA ALA A 407 -34.60 31.47 -37.93
C ALA A 407 -35.32 30.45 -38.84
N GLY A 408 -34.81 29.22 -38.94
CA GLY A 408 -35.44 28.15 -39.73
C GLY A 408 -36.79 27.66 -39.19
N ARG A 409 -37.02 27.71 -37.86
CA ARG A 409 -38.30 27.31 -37.26
C ARG A 409 -39.42 28.34 -37.46
N LYS A 410 -39.11 29.63 -37.55
CA LYS A 410 -40.12 30.68 -37.76
C LYS A 410 -40.60 30.78 -39.22
N LEU A 411 -39.83 30.27 -40.18
CA LEU A 411 -40.24 30.19 -41.59
C LEU A 411 -41.21 29.03 -41.84
N ARG A 412 -41.04 27.88 -41.19
CA ARG A 412 -41.98 26.73 -41.32
C ARG A 412 -43.35 26.96 -40.68
N GLU A 413 -43.44 27.83 -39.67
CA GLU A 413 -44.72 28.14 -39.02
C GLU A 413 -45.58 29.12 -39.83
N LYS A 414 -44.98 29.85 -40.79
CA LYS A 414 -45.70 30.73 -41.71
C LYS A 414 -46.26 30.00 -42.95
N GLU A 415 -45.73 28.83 -43.30
CA GLU A 415 -46.28 28.03 -44.41
C GLU A 415 -47.47 27.15 -44.00
N LEU A 416 -47.55 26.71 -42.74
CA LEU A 416 -48.67 25.91 -42.23
C LEU A 416 -49.97 26.70 -42.01
N LYS A 417 -49.93 28.04 -42.07
CA LYS A 417 -51.12 28.91 -41.97
C LYS A 417 -51.77 29.25 -43.32
N LYS A 418 -51.28 28.71 -44.44
CA LYS A 418 -51.87 28.89 -45.78
C LYS A 418 -52.70 27.70 -46.29
N ILE A 419 -53.01 26.72 -45.44
CA ILE A 419 -54.03 25.70 -45.77
C ILE A 419 -55.40 26.35 -45.56
N LYS A 420 -55.83 27.07 -46.60
CA LYS A 420 -57.15 27.64 -46.78
C LYS A 420 -58.13 26.48 -46.82
N TRP A 421 -58.97 26.35 -45.80
CA TRP A 421 -60.10 25.42 -45.78
C TRP A 421 -61.01 25.78 -46.95
N MET A 422 -60.95 25.00 -48.02
CA MET A 422 -61.97 25.03 -49.05
C MET A 422 -63.19 24.34 -48.46
N ASN A 423 -64.30 25.09 -48.33
CA ASN A 423 -65.62 24.53 -48.12
C ASN A 423 -66.02 23.78 -49.40
N PRO A 424 -66.20 22.45 -49.39
CA PRO A 424 -67.01 21.82 -50.39
C PRO A 424 -68.46 22.05 -49.99
N ASP A 425 -69.02 23.14 -50.50
CA ASP A 425 -70.46 23.30 -50.63
C ASP A 425 -70.94 22.30 -51.68
N ILE A 426 -71.27 21.09 -51.22
CA ILE A 426 -71.97 20.08 -52.02
C ILE A 426 -73.08 19.53 -51.15
N LEU A 427 -74.14 20.32 -51.06
CA LEU A 427 -75.46 19.83 -50.76
C LEU A 427 -75.90 18.84 -51.87
N ARG A 428 -76.70 17.85 -51.45
CA ARG A 428 -77.64 17.02 -52.24
C ARG A 428 -77.11 15.65 -52.70
N ALA A 429 -77.34 14.64 -51.85
CA ALA A 429 -78.08 13.42 -52.20
C ALA A 429 -78.32 12.61 -50.92
N ASN A 430 -79.35 13.00 -50.16
CA ASN A 430 -79.93 12.19 -49.10
C ASN A 430 -80.74 11.05 -49.76
N LEU A 431 -80.09 9.91 -49.98
CA LEU A 431 -80.69 8.65 -50.43
C LEU A 431 -79.92 7.48 -49.76
N VAL A 432 -79.85 7.47 -48.43
CA VAL A 432 -79.61 6.22 -47.68
C VAL A 432 -80.93 5.80 -47.07
N ARG A 433 -81.74 5.15 -47.91
CA ARG A 433 -82.95 4.43 -47.51
C ARG A 433 -82.48 3.18 -46.77
N GLY A 434 -82.48 3.26 -45.45
CA GLY A 434 -81.98 2.21 -44.57
C GLY A 434 -81.59 2.78 -43.23
N GLU A 435 -82.52 3.49 -42.57
CA GLU A 435 -82.42 3.74 -41.13
C GLU A 435 -82.50 2.39 -40.42
N VAL A 436 -81.37 1.68 -40.38
CA VAL A 436 -81.17 0.62 -39.40
C VAL A 436 -81.10 1.37 -38.09
N ALA A 437 -82.23 1.45 -37.38
CA ALA A 437 -82.26 1.92 -36.01
C ALA A 437 -81.19 1.13 -35.25
N ILE A 438 -80.05 1.76 -35.00
CA ILE A 438 -78.98 1.18 -34.22
C ILE A 438 -79.54 1.18 -32.80
N TYR A 439 -80.17 0.08 -32.41
CA TYR A 439 -80.59 -0.14 -31.04
C TYR A 439 -79.33 -0.21 -30.18
N ILE A 440 -78.91 0.95 -29.66
CA ILE A 440 -77.81 1.06 -28.73
C ILE A 440 -78.28 0.34 -27.46
N ASN A 441 -77.80 -0.87 -27.28
CA ASN A 441 -77.97 -1.64 -26.06
C ASN A 441 -77.15 -0.98 -24.94
N TRP A 442 -77.67 0.11 -24.38
CA TRP A 442 -77.04 0.92 -23.32
C TRP A 442 -76.54 0.07 -22.16
N LYS A 443 -77.30 -0.97 -21.78
CA LYS A 443 -76.90 -1.92 -20.73
C LYS A 443 -75.60 -2.66 -21.05
N ARG A 444 -75.41 -3.11 -22.30
CA ARG A 444 -74.22 -3.87 -22.72
C ARG A 444 -72.99 -2.96 -22.82
N ASN A 445 -73.16 -1.76 -23.37
CA ASN A 445 -72.06 -0.79 -23.51
C ASN A 445 -71.61 -0.24 -22.15
N LEU A 446 -72.55 0.02 -21.23
CA LEU A 446 -72.22 0.44 -19.87
C LEU A 446 -71.45 -0.64 -19.11
N MET A 447 -71.83 -1.91 -19.25
CA MET A 447 -71.10 -3.02 -18.63
C MET A 447 -69.67 -3.13 -19.16
N MET A 448 -69.47 -2.98 -20.49
CA MET A 448 -68.13 -2.97 -21.09
C MET A 448 -67.28 -1.80 -20.57
N LEU A 449 -67.86 -0.62 -20.38
CA LEU A 449 -67.16 0.55 -19.81
C LEU A 449 -66.72 0.29 -18.36
N VAL A 450 -67.61 -0.24 -17.52
CA VAL A 450 -67.29 -0.59 -16.13
C VAL A 450 -66.16 -1.62 -16.06
N VAL A 451 -66.20 -2.64 -16.92
CA VAL A 451 -65.11 -3.63 -17.03
C VAL A 451 -63.80 -2.96 -17.47
N GLY A 452 -63.84 -2.09 -18.48
CA GLY A 452 -62.66 -1.36 -18.96
C GLY A 452 -62.01 -0.49 -17.87
N VAL A 453 -62.82 0.25 -17.12
CA VAL A 453 -62.35 1.06 -15.99
C VAL A 453 -61.80 0.18 -14.88
N GLY A 454 -62.47 -0.94 -14.56
CA GLY A 454 -62.00 -1.91 -13.58
C GLY A 454 -60.62 -2.49 -13.92
N VAL A 455 -60.38 -2.82 -15.20
CA VAL A 455 -59.07 -3.29 -15.67
C VAL A 455 -58.02 -2.20 -15.52
N ALA A 456 -58.31 -0.96 -15.93
CA ALA A 456 -57.37 0.16 -15.82
C ALA A 456 -56.96 0.44 -14.36
N VAL A 457 -57.93 0.48 -13.44
CA VAL A 457 -57.65 0.65 -12.00
C VAL A 457 -56.85 -0.54 -11.44
N GLY A 458 -57.20 -1.76 -11.87
CA GLY A 458 -56.46 -2.97 -11.50
C GLY A 458 -54.99 -2.93 -11.93
N THR A 459 -54.70 -2.48 -13.16
CA THR A 459 -53.32 -2.35 -13.65
C THR A 459 -52.52 -1.36 -12.80
N VAL A 460 -53.07 -0.19 -12.48
CA VAL A 460 -52.40 0.81 -11.64
C VAL A 460 -52.12 0.27 -10.24
N ALA A 461 -53.08 -0.44 -9.63
CA ALA A 461 -52.91 -1.04 -8.31
C ALA A 461 -51.80 -2.10 -8.27
N VAL A 462 -51.71 -2.95 -9.31
CA VAL A 462 -50.63 -3.95 -9.44
C VAL A 462 -49.27 -3.28 -9.62
N SER A 463 -49.18 -2.23 -10.45
CA SER A 463 -47.94 -1.47 -10.63
C SER A 463 -47.48 -0.80 -9.34
N TYR A 464 -48.39 -0.22 -8.56
CA TYR A 464 -48.05 0.40 -7.27
C TYR A 464 -47.54 -0.63 -6.26
N ARG A 465 -48.23 -1.78 -6.13
CA ARG A 465 -47.77 -2.91 -5.29
C ARG A 465 -46.39 -3.42 -5.69
N TYR A 466 -46.09 -3.46 -6.99
CA TYR A 466 -44.78 -3.89 -7.47
C TYR A 466 -43.66 -2.93 -7.04
N LEU A 467 -43.92 -1.62 -7.08
CA LEU A 467 -42.97 -0.60 -6.64
C LEU A 467 -42.70 -0.68 -5.13
N ASP A 468 -43.73 -0.83 -4.31
CA ASP A 468 -43.58 -0.98 -2.84
C ASP A 468 -42.68 -2.19 -2.48
N VAL A 469 -42.85 -3.32 -3.17
CA VAL A 469 -42.03 -4.52 -2.94
C VAL A 469 -40.57 -4.29 -3.34
N GLN A 470 -40.30 -3.54 -4.41
CA GLN A 470 -38.93 -3.20 -4.79
C GLN A 470 -38.26 -2.26 -3.77
N GLU A 471 -39.00 -1.29 -3.23
CA GLU A 471 -38.46 -0.37 -2.21
C GLU A 471 -38.09 -1.13 -0.93
N ALA A 472 -38.96 -2.05 -0.48
CA ALA A 472 -38.66 -2.90 0.66
C ALA A 472 -37.40 -3.76 0.44
N GLN A 473 -37.21 -4.32 -0.77
CA GLN A 473 -35.99 -5.07 -1.08
C GLN A 473 -34.73 -4.19 -1.09
N LYS A 474 -34.83 -2.95 -1.59
CA LYS A 474 -33.71 -2.00 -1.59
C LYS A 474 -33.29 -1.61 -0.18
N GLN A 475 -34.23 -1.44 0.75
CA GLN A 475 -33.93 -1.15 2.15
C GLN A 475 -33.14 -2.29 2.81
N VAL A 476 -33.60 -3.54 2.66
CA VAL A 476 -32.90 -4.72 3.22
C VAL A 476 -31.51 -4.88 2.61
N VAL A 477 -31.34 -4.65 1.31
CA VAL A 477 -30.02 -4.68 0.66
C VAL A 477 -29.12 -3.55 1.17
N SER A 478 -29.68 -2.36 1.41
CA SER A 478 -28.91 -1.23 1.94
C SER A 478 -28.40 -1.48 3.37
N GLU A 479 -29.23 -2.06 4.24
CA GLU A 479 -28.82 -2.45 5.59
C GLU A 479 -27.71 -3.51 5.57
N MET A 480 -27.84 -4.54 4.73
CA MET A 480 -26.78 -5.55 4.56
C MET A 480 -25.48 -4.96 3.99
N LEU A 481 -25.56 -3.92 3.16
CA LEU A 481 -24.38 -3.23 2.64
C LEU A 481 -23.72 -2.36 3.72
N LEU A 482 -24.50 -1.69 4.56
CA LEU A 482 -23.99 -0.94 5.71
C LEU A 482 -23.27 -1.86 6.70
N GLU A 483 -23.86 -3.01 7.03
CA GLU A 483 -23.22 -4.00 7.91
C GLU A 483 -21.89 -4.50 7.32
N LYS A 484 -21.84 -4.77 6.01
CA LYS A 484 -20.58 -5.15 5.33
C LYS A 484 -19.54 -4.05 5.32
N ILE A 485 -19.95 -2.79 5.19
CA ILE A 485 -19.06 -1.64 5.27
C ILE A 485 -18.47 -1.55 6.68
N ASP A 486 -19.29 -1.70 7.72
CA ASP A 486 -18.83 -1.67 9.11
C ASP A 486 -17.89 -2.83 9.44
N GLN A 487 -18.23 -4.05 9.02
CA GLN A 487 -17.33 -5.21 9.17
C GLN A 487 -15.99 -5.01 8.43
N THR A 488 -16.02 -4.35 7.27
CA THR A 488 -14.79 -4.05 6.50
C THR A 488 -13.97 -2.97 7.19
N ASN A 489 -14.62 -1.94 7.73
CA ASN A 489 -13.96 -0.88 8.49
C ASN A 489 -13.29 -1.42 9.75
N GLN A 490 -13.95 -2.32 10.49
CA GLN A 490 -13.35 -3.01 11.64
C GLN A 490 -12.12 -3.82 11.23
N LYS A 491 -12.17 -4.55 10.10
CA LYS A 491 -11.01 -5.29 9.59
C LYS A 491 -9.86 -4.37 9.19
N ILE A 492 -10.15 -3.22 8.60
CA ILE A 492 -9.15 -2.20 8.26
C ILE A 492 -8.51 -1.65 9.54
N GLU A 493 -9.29 -1.39 10.58
CA GLU A 493 -8.78 -0.90 11.85
C GLU A 493 -7.84 -1.91 12.53
N VAL A 494 -8.23 -3.18 12.58
CA VAL A 494 -7.37 -4.27 13.09
C VAL A 494 -6.09 -4.40 12.26
N ALA A 495 -6.19 -4.30 10.93
CA ALA A 495 -5.03 -4.33 10.06
C ALA A 495 -4.09 -3.13 10.30
N ASN A 496 -4.63 -1.93 10.53
CA ASN A 496 -3.83 -0.75 10.84
C ASN A 496 -3.10 -0.89 12.18
N ARG A 497 -3.77 -1.41 13.22
CA ARG A 497 -3.12 -1.71 14.52
C ARG A 497 -1.98 -2.71 14.35
N ASN A 498 -2.14 -3.71 13.49
CA ASN A 498 -1.08 -4.67 13.18
C ASN A 498 0.10 -4.03 12.44
N VAL A 499 -0.16 -3.10 11.51
CA VAL A 499 0.90 -2.34 10.83
C VAL A 499 1.72 -1.52 11.84
N ASP A 500 1.07 -0.86 12.80
CA ASP A 500 1.77 -0.10 13.84
C ASP A 500 2.65 -1.00 14.73
N ASN A 501 2.16 -2.20 15.08
CA ASN A 501 2.96 -3.18 15.83
C ASN A 501 4.18 -3.66 15.03
N ILE A 502 4.02 -3.92 13.73
CA ILE A 502 5.13 -4.29 12.85
C ILE A 502 6.15 -3.14 12.75
N LEU A 503 5.71 -1.89 12.64
CA LEU A 503 6.60 -0.74 12.60
C LEU A 503 7.36 -0.55 13.91
N ARG A 504 6.72 -0.74 15.06
CA ARG A 504 7.39 -0.72 16.37
C ARG A 504 8.43 -1.84 16.47
N PHE A 505 8.09 -3.04 16.01
CA PHE A 505 9.03 -4.17 16.00
C PHE A 505 10.22 -3.91 15.08
N GLN A 506 10.01 -3.35 13.88
CA GLN A 506 11.11 -2.98 12.98
C GLN A 506 12.06 -1.96 13.61
N LYS A 507 11.53 -0.94 14.31
CA LYS A 507 12.36 0.02 15.05
C LYS A 507 13.18 -0.65 16.15
N LYS A 508 12.59 -1.59 16.90
CA LYS A 508 13.33 -2.37 17.91
C LYS A 508 14.45 -3.19 17.27
N MET A 509 14.19 -3.83 16.14
CA MET A 509 15.21 -4.59 15.40
C MET A 509 16.34 -3.69 14.87
N GLU A 510 16.02 -2.47 14.44
CA GLU A 510 17.03 -1.50 14.01
C GLU A 510 17.92 -1.04 15.17
N LEU A 511 17.34 -0.80 16.35
CA LEU A 511 18.11 -0.49 17.56
C LEU A 511 19.00 -1.66 18.00
N VAL A 512 18.44 -2.88 18.00
CA VAL A 512 19.21 -4.10 18.30
C VAL A 512 20.35 -4.27 17.32
N LYS A 513 20.11 -4.02 16.01
CA LYS A 513 21.17 -4.07 15.00
C LYS A 513 22.26 -3.02 15.25
N GLY A 514 21.89 -1.81 15.65
CA GLY A 514 22.85 -0.76 16.05
C GLY A 514 23.71 -1.18 17.24
N LEU A 515 23.06 -1.73 18.28
CA LEU A 515 23.74 -2.20 19.47
C LEU A 515 24.66 -3.41 19.18
N LEU A 516 24.25 -4.32 18.30
CA LEU A 516 25.11 -5.42 17.86
C LEU A 516 26.26 -4.96 16.95
N SER A 517 26.11 -3.88 16.18
CA SER A 517 27.23 -3.34 15.39
C SER A 517 28.30 -2.66 16.25
N GLU A 518 27.94 -2.26 17.47
CA GLU A 518 28.87 -1.72 18.48
C GLU A 518 29.36 -2.79 19.46
N HIS A 519 28.90 -4.04 19.31
CA HIS A 519 29.31 -5.14 20.17
C HIS A 519 30.79 -5.48 19.97
N ILE A 520 31.49 -5.64 21.09
CA ILE A 520 32.93 -5.92 21.15
C ILE A 520 33.16 -7.39 20.84
N TYR A 521 33.86 -7.69 19.76
CA TYR A 521 34.22 -9.06 19.38
C TYR A 521 35.61 -9.40 19.90
N TRP A 522 35.67 -9.90 21.15
CA TRP A 522 36.92 -10.39 21.74
C TRP A 522 37.62 -11.46 20.90
N THR A 523 36.87 -12.22 20.11
CA THR A 523 37.43 -13.20 19.16
C THR A 523 38.28 -12.56 18.06
N ASN A 524 37.96 -11.34 17.61
CA ASN A 524 38.79 -10.62 16.64
C ASN A 524 40.08 -10.12 17.30
N PHE A 525 39.99 -9.66 18.53
CA PHE A 525 41.13 -9.26 19.34
C PHE A 525 42.10 -10.42 19.62
N PHE A 526 41.59 -11.59 20.04
CA PHE A 526 42.47 -12.74 20.27
C PHE A 526 43.11 -13.24 18.98
N LYS A 527 42.40 -13.19 17.85
CA LYS A 527 43.02 -13.48 16.54
C LYS A 527 44.10 -12.47 16.18
N PHE A 528 43.88 -11.20 16.48
CA PHE A 528 44.88 -10.16 16.27
C PHE A 528 46.12 -10.43 17.12
N LEU A 529 45.96 -10.77 18.40
CA LEU A 529 47.06 -11.14 19.29
C LEU A 529 47.79 -12.39 18.78
N GLU A 530 47.07 -13.45 18.45
CA GLU A 530 47.63 -14.71 17.94
C GLU A 530 48.47 -14.49 16.67
N ASN A 531 48.01 -13.64 15.75
CA ASN A 531 48.76 -13.31 14.54
C ASN A 531 49.94 -12.35 14.77
N SER A 532 49.97 -11.64 15.90
CA SER A 532 50.98 -10.63 16.21
C SER A 532 52.06 -11.15 17.15
N ILE A 533 51.85 -12.30 17.80
CA ILE A 533 52.77 -12.92 18.74
C ILE A 533 53.60 -13.99 18.03
N SER A 534 54.91 -13.99 18.26
CA SER A 534 55.84 -14.98 17.73
C SER A 534 55.66 -16.33 18.44
N ASP A 535 55.86 -17.44 17.72
CA ASP A 535 55.68 -18.81 18.22
C ASP A 535 56.58 -19.14 19.43
N ASP A 536 57.67 -18.39 19.63
CA ASP A 536 58.61 -18.54 20.75
C ASP A 536 58.23 -17.73 22.01
N VAL A 537 57.08 -17.03 21.98
CA VAL A 537 56.57 -16.24 23.11
C VAL A 537 55.28 -16.87 23.64
N TYR A 538 55.28 -17.23 24.92
CA TYR A 538 54.14 -17.83 25.61
C TYR A 538 53.43 -16.79 26.47
N LEU A 539 52.14 -16.57 26.23
CA LEU A 539 51.31 -15.73 27.11
C LEU A 539 50.93 -16.48 28.39
N SER A 540 51.22 -15.89 29.55
CA SER A 540 50.86 -16.43 30.86
C SER A 540 49.62 -15.76 31.45
N GLY A 541 49.37 -14.50 31.09
CA GLY A 541 48.21 -13.76 31.58
C GLY A 541 47.90 -12.55 30.71
N PHE A 542 46.65 -12.10 30.80
CA PHE A 542 46.14 -10.96 30.07
C PHE A 542 45.19 -10.18 30.98
N SER A 543 45.38 -8.87 31.04
CA SER A 543 44.42 -7.95 31.64
C SER A 543 44.24 -6.72 30.74
N GLY A 544 43.04 -6.16 30.74
CA GLY A 544 42.76 -4.89 30.09
C GLY A 544 41.28 -4.67 29.86
N ASP A 545 40.97 -3.52 29.28
CA ASP A 545 39.60 -3.02 29.09
C ASP A 545 39.36 -2.60 27.63
N VAL A 546 38.12 -2.27 27.29
CA VAL A 546 37.69 -1.78 25.96
C VAL A 546 38.29 -0.40 25.63
N SER A 547 38.94 0.26 26.60
CA SER A 547 39.68 1.50 26.40
C SER A 547 40.80 1.37 25.37
N GLY A 548 41.31 0.14 25.17
CA GLY A 548 42.43 -0.14 24.26
C GLY A 548 43.74 -0.38 24.99
N GLU A 549 43.78 -0.25 26.32
CA GLU A 549 44.97 -0.50 27.14
C GLU A 549 44.97 -1.94 27.67
N TYR A 550 46.07 -2.67 27.40
CA TYR A 550 46.21 -4.07 27.77
C TYR A 550 47.59 -4.35 28.35
N ALA A 551 47.63 -5.10 29.43
CA ALA A 551 48.85 -5.66 30.00
C ALA A 551 48.90 -7.17 29.72
N LEU A 552 49.95 -7.60 29.01
CA LEU A 552 50.22 -8.98 28.64
C LEU A 552 51.40 -9.48 29.46
N ASN A 553 51.16 -10.47 30.30
CA ASN A 553 52.23 -11.21 30.96
C ASN A 553 52.64 -12.34 30.04
N ALA A 554 53.92 -12.42 29.71
CA ALA A 554 54.45 -13.37 28.75
C ALA A 554 55.85 -13.88 29.14
N LYS A 555 56.22 -15.01 28.55
CA LYS A 555 57.50 -15.69 28.73
C LYS A 555 58.16 -15.91 27.37
N ALA A 556 59.42 -15.56 27.21
CA ALA A 556 60.18 -15.81 25.97
C ALA A 556 61.41 -16.68 26.24
N ARG A 557 61.85 -17.42 25.23
CA ARG A 557 63.06 -18.26 25.30
C ARG A 557 64.38 -17.47 25.42
N SER A 558 64.39 -16.20 25.03
CA SER A 558 65.59 -15.35 25.04
C SER A 558 65.21 -13.88 24.99
N PHE A 559 66.07 -13.01 25.51
CA PHE A 559 65.94 -11.55 25.38
C PHE A 559 65.91 -11.08 23.92
N ASN A 560 66.56 -11.81 23.00
CA ASN A 560 66.51 -11.49 21.57
C ASN A 560 65.08 -11.67 21.00
N VAL A 561 64.39 -12.75 21.37
CA VAL A 561 63.01 -13.02 20.96
C VAL A 561 62.07 -11.95 21.52
N LEU A 562 62.28 -11.52 22.76
CA LEU A 562 61.55 -10.41 23.36
C LEU A 562 61.75 -9.11 22.55
N ALA A 563 62.98 -8.75 22.20
CA ALA A 563 63.26 -7.55 21.42
C ALA A 563 62.61 -7.60 20.03
N GLU A 564 62.64 -8.76 19.36
CA GLU A 564 61.96 -8.98 18.09
C GLU A 564 60.44 -8.87 18.23
N GLN A 565 59.86 -9.40 19.29
CA GLN A 565 58.41 -9.31 19.58
C GLN A 565 57.97 -7.86 19.81
N ILE A 566 58.75 -7.05 20.54
CA ILE A 566 58.44 -5.63 20.73
C ILE A 566 58.50 -4.89 19.38
N LYS A 567 59.48 -5.23 18.54
CA LYS A 567 59.64 -4.64 17.22
C LYS A 567 58.49 -5.02 16.27
N SER A 568 58.03 -6.27 16.29
CA SER A 568 56.91 -6.73 15.47
C SER A 568 55.60 -6.03 15.87
N LEU A 569 55.32 -5.92 17.17
CA LEU A 569 54.15 -5.19 17.69
C LEU A 569 54.17 -3.71 17.32
N ARG A 570 55.33 -3.03 17.43
CA ARG A 570 55.49 -1.62 17.02
C ARG A 570 55.34 -1.38 15.52
N THR A 571 55.55 -2.42 14.70
CA THR A 571 55.41 -2.32 13.24
C THR A 571 53.95 -2.48 12.80
N ASN A 572 53.08 -2.99 13.67
CA ASN A 572 51.68 -3.24 13.35
C ASN A 572 50.87 -1.93 13.43
N GLU A 573 50.17 -1.58 12.35
CA GLU A 573 49.38 -0.33 12.25
C GLU A 573 48.25 -0.23 13.28
N ASN A 574 47.82 -1.35 13.86
CA ASN A 574 46.74 -1.39 14.85
C ASN A 574 47.22 -1.16 16.29
N VAL A 575 48.53 -1.02 16.52
CA VAL A 575 49.12 -0.78 17.84
C VAL A 575 49.65 0.65 17.89
N PHE A 576 49.15 1.46 18.83
CA PHE A 576 49.57 2.84 19.00
C PHE A 576 50.84 2.96 19.84
N MET A 577 50.90 2.21 20.94
CA MET A 577 52.01 2.27 21.89
C MET A 577 52.34 0.88 22.42
N VAL A 578 53.63 0.62 22.63
CA VAL A 578 54.16 -0.60 23.25
C VAL A 578 55.22 -0.21 24.26
N SER A 579 54.93 -0.42 25.53
CA SER A 579 55.87 -0.34 26.65
C SER A 579 56.09 -1.73 27.25
N THR A 580 57.27 -1.93 27.81
CA THR A 580 57.63 -3.18 28.46
C THR A 580 58.16 -2.90 29.85
N THR A 581 57.58 -3.57 30.82
CA THR A 581 57.95 -3.41 32.23
C THR A 581 58.79 -4.62 32.65
N GLY A 582 60.11 -4.43 32.62
CA GLY A 582 61.10 -5.39 33.10
C GLY A 582 61.28 -6.66 32.23
N GLY A 583 62.20 -7.50 32.68
CA GLY A 583 62.46 -8.84 32.15
C GLY A 583 63.27 -9.61 33.19
N SER A 584 62.64 -10.55 33.88
CA SER A 584 63.28 -11.37 34.91
C SER A 584 63.56 -12.75 34.34
N VAL A 585 64.79 -13.23 34.47
CA VAL A 585 65.12 -14.62 34.10
C VAL A 585 64.57 -15.54 35.19
N SER A 586 63.56 -16.34 34.86
CA SER A 586 63.03 -17.36 35.76
C SER A 586 63.82 -18.65 35.54
N GLY A 587 65.06 -18.67 35.99
CA GLY A 587 65.92 -19.86 35.96
C GLY A 587 65.82 -20.61 37.27
N SER A 588 65.36 -21.87 37.24
CA SER A 588 65.59 -22.82 38.33
C SER A 588 67.07 -23.21 38.29
N GLU A 589 67.80 -23.18 39.42
CA GLU A 589 69.25 -23.42 39.56
C GLU A 589 69.76 -24.80 39.04
N GLY A 590 68.96 -25.57 38.29
CA GLY A 590 69.24 -26.94 37.83
C GLY A 590 69.35 -27.15 36.31
N GLY A 591 69.70 -26.15 35.51
CA GLY A 591 69.98 -26.33 34.07
C GLY A 591 68.75 -26.46 33.15
N ALA A 592 67.58 -26.01 33.61
CA ALA A 592 66.40 -25.86 32.77
C ALA A 592 66.49 -24.57 31.94
N VAL A 593 65.99 -24.60 30.70
CA VAL A 593 66.01 -23.51 29.71
C VAL A 593 65.64 -22.17 30.34
N ASP A 594 66.52 -21.17 30.19
CA ASP A 594 66.29 -19.80 30.67
C ASP A 594 65.06 -19.19 29.98
N LEU A 595 63.96 -19.10 30.72
CA LEU A 595 62.76 -18.38 30.30
C LEU A 595 62.82 -16.96 30.88
N VAL A 596 62.61 -15.97 30.02
CA VAL A 596 62.52 -14.56 30.42
C VAL A 596 61.06 -14.22 30.62
N ASP A 597 60.69 -13.93 31.87
CA ASP A 597 59.36 -13.44 32.26
C ASP A 597 59.31 -11.92 32.10
N PHE A 598 58.35 -11.40 31.36
CA PHE A 598 58.17 -9.95 31.16
C PHE A 598 56.69 -9.58 31.05
N SER A 599 56.40 -8.30 31.24
CA SER A 599 55.08 -7.72 31.02
C SER A 599 55.13 -6.69 29.90
N ILE A 600 54.25 -6.82 28.91
CA ILE A 600 54.08 -5.86 27.81
C ILE A 600 52.78 -5.11 28.02
N ASP A 601 52.87 -3.80 28.13
CA ASP A 601 51.72 -2.91 28.09
C ASP A 601 51.55 -2.40 26.65
N ILE A 602 50.40 -2.67 26.05
CA ILE A 602 50.06 -2.28 24.69
C ILE A 602 48.80 -1.44 24.64
N GLU A 603 48.83 -0.42 23.78
CA GLU A 603 47.68 0.40 23.43
C GLU A 603 47.24 0.05 22.00
N ILE A 604 46.05 -0.51 21.85
CA ILE A 604 45.52 -1.02 20.58
C ILE A 604 44.37 -0.15 20.09
N ASN A 605 44.27 0.03 18.78
CA ASN A 605 43.15 0.69 18.15
C ASN A 605 41.81 -0.05 18.44
N PRO A 606 40.81 0.61 19.04
CA PRO A 606 39.51 0.00 19.33
C PRO A 606 38.75 -0.54 18.10
N GLU A 607 39.15 -0.17 16.88
CA GLU A 607 38.56 -0.71 15.66
C GLU A 607 38.79 -2.22 15.48
N VAL A 608 39.84 -2.80 16.08
CA VAL A 608 40.13 -4.24 16.03
C VAL A 608 38.99 -5.08 16.63
N PHE A 609 38.21 -4.51 17.55
CA PHE A 609 37.07 -5.18 18.18
C PHE A 609 35.80 -5.18 17.33
N LYS A 610 35.73 -4.37 16.27
CA LYS A 610 34.55 -4.23 15.42
C LYS A 610 34.62 -5.18 14.22
N LYS A 611 33.46 -5.45 13.60
CA LYS A 611 33.31 -6.41 12.50
C LYS A 611 33.26 -5.74 11.13
#